data_AF-A0A124GFB8-F1
#
_entry.id   AF-A0A124GFB8-F1
#
_cell.length_a   1.000
_cell.length_b   1.000
_cell.length_c   1.000
_cell.angle_alpha   90.00
_cell.angle_beta   90.00
_cell.angle_gamma   90.00
#
_symmetry.space_group_name_H-M   'P 1'
#
loop_
_entity.id
_entity.type
_entity.pdbx_description
1 polymer ?
#
loop_
_entity_poly.entity_id
_entity_poly.type
_entity_poly.pdbx_seq_one_letter_code
_entity_poly.pdbx_strand_id
1 'polypeptide(L)'
;MNRTPFITCAVTGGGDIVGKSPHVPVTPLEIADSALEAHEAGAAIVHLHVRDPATGAGSRDIGLFRELVTIIRGRNTDVIINLTGGMGGAIVFGQDDVPLEFAEGTDCIGPHERVKHIVELRPEMASLDIGSMNVGDSLYATTPTWLRTMADQYKNASILPEIEVFELGHIELAKQLIREGRIPQTLLFQLCLGVKYAAPATPDTMLAMRNALPANAVWAGFGLGAMQLPMASQAVLMGGNIRVGLEDNLYLEHGVLATNAQLVAKARRMVEDMGAKVLSASDTRAALSLKPRS
;
A
#
# COMPACT_ATOMS: atom_id res chain seq x y z
N MET A 1 -2.64 19.34 -12.16
CA MET A 1 -1.36 18.62 -11.96
C MET A 1 -0.76 19.00 -10.62
N ASN A 2 -0.33 18.01 -9.84
CA ASN A 2 0.43 18.20 -8.61
C ASN A 2 1.86 18.64 -8.96
N ARG A 3 2.32 19.77 -8.39
CA ARG A 3 3.67 20.30 -8.64
C ARG A 3 4.71 19.73 -7.70
N THR A 4 4.29 19.13 -6.59
CA THR A 4 5.15 18.58 -5.57
C THR A 4 4.64 17.21 -5.11
N PRO A 5 4.57 16.20 -6.01
CA PRO A 5 4.16 14.86 -5.62
C PRO A 5 5.24 14.19 -4.77
N PHE A 6 4.83 13.31 -3.86
CA PHE A 6 5.74 12.32 -3.27
C PHE A 6 5.57 10.94 -3.92
N ILE A 7 6.53 10.07 -3.67
CA ILE A 7 6.54 8.69 -4.18
C ILE A 7 6.49 7.71 -3.00
N THR A 8 5.55 6.77 -3.05
CA THR A 8 5.55 5.55 -2.24
C THR A 8 6.14 4.40 -3.06
N CYS A 9 7.06 3.63 -2.49
CA CYS A 9 7.55 2.39 -3.09
C CYS A 9 6.98 1.17 -2.35
N ALA A 10 6.16 0.37 -3.02
CA ALA A 10 5.63 -0.90 -2.53
C ALA A 10 6.60 -2.04 -2.90
N VAL A 11 7.37 -2.46 -1.90
CA VAL A 11 8.67 -3.11 -2.13
C VAL A 11 8.55 -4.58 -2.58
N THR A 12 7.59 -5.33 -2.01
CA THR A 12 7.50 -6.78 -2.24
C THR A 12 6.08 -7.33 -2.29
N GLY A 13 5.15 -6.83 -1.48
CA GLY A 13 3.77 -7.35 -1.41
C GLY A 13 3.61 -8.74 -0.80
N GLY A 14 2.35 -9.19 -0.75
CA GLY A 14 1.96 -10.53 -0.31
C GLY A 14 1.56 -11.48 -1.44
N GLY A 15 1.54 -11.01 -2.69
CA GLY A 15 1.12 -11.81 -3.85
C GLY A 15 2.14 -12.88 -4.26
N ASP A 16 1.67 -13.85 -5.05
CA ASP A 16 2.49 -14.91 -5.65
C ASP A 16 3.25 -14.37 -6.89
N ILE A 17 4.37 -13.70 -6.61
CA ILE A 17 5.23 -13.04 -7.61
C ILE A 17 6.71 -13.39 -7.51
N VAL A 18 7.16 -14.02 -6.41
CA VAL A 18 8.58 -14.31 -6.16
C VAL A 18 9.18 -15.20 -7.25
N GLY A 19 8.46 -16.25 -7.65
CA GLY A 19 8.91 -17.15 -8.73
C GLY A 19 8.94 -16.52 -10.13
N LYS A 20 8.48 -15.28 -10.29
CA LYS A 20 8.35 -14.59 -11.59
C LYS A 20 9.50 -13.60 -11.86
N SER A 21 10.31 -13.26 -10.86
CA SER A 21 11.46 -12.36 -11.01
C SER A 21 12.49 -12.59 -9.90
N PRO A 22 13.79 -12.63 -10.21
CA PRO A 22 14.86 -12.76 -9.21
C PRO A 22 15.05 -11.48 -8.38
N HIS A 23 14.34 -10.40 -8.70
CA HIS A 23 14.47 -9.11 -8.04
C HIS A 23 13.42 -8.86 -6.95
N VAL A 24 12.44 -9.76 -6.78
CA VAL A 24 11.46 -9.64 -5.69
C VAL A 24 12.15 -10.01 -4.38
N PRO A 25 12.30 -9.09 -3.42
CA PRO A 25 13.02 -9.37 -2.18
C PRO A 25 12.14 -10.19 -1.23
N VAL A 26 12.74 -11.16 -0.53
CA VAL A 26 12.03 -12.13 0.30
C VAL A 26 12.39 -12.00 1.77
N THR A 27 13.67 -12.03 2.10
CA THR A 27 14.11 -11.96 3.52
C THR A 27 13.97 -10.54 4.08
N PRO A 28 13.87 -10.35 5.41
CA PRO A 28 13.86 -9.03 6.02
C PRO A 28 15.05 -8.15 5.60
N LEU A 29 16.25 -8.74 5.44
CA LEU A 29 17.43 -8.02 4.96
C LEU A 29 17.27 -7.56 3.50
N GLU A 30 16.87 -8.46 2.60
CA GLU A 30 16.65 -8.11 1.18
C GLU A 30 15.56 -7.05 1.01
N ILE A 31 14.47 -7.16 1.79
CA ILE A 31 13.38 -6.18 1.76
C ILE A 31 13.88 -4.83 2.28
N ALA A 32 14.67 -4.80 3.35
CA ALA A 32 15.26 -3.58 3.88
C ALA A 32 16.23 -2.93 2.88
N ASP A 33 17.13 -3.71 2.28
CA ASP A 33 18.08 -3.24 1.27
C ASP A 33 17.33 -2.61 0.09
N SER A 34 16.34 -3.33 -0.46
CA SER A 34 15.55 -2.83 -1.59
C SER A 34 14.71 -1.60 -1.24
N ALA A 35 14.20 -1.50 0.00
CA ALA A 35 13.47 -0.34 0.49
C ALA A 35 14.38 0.91 0.58
N LEU A 36 15.61 0.74 1.09
CA LEU A 36 16.57 1.84 1.23
C LEU A 36 17.11 2.29 -0.13
N GLU A 37 17.39 1.37 -1.06
CA GLU A 37 17.74 1.73 -2.44
C GLU A 37 16.61 2.48 -3.15
N ALA A 38 15.35 2.10 -2.92
CA ALA A 38 14.19 2.81 -3.42
C ALA A 38 14.08 4.23 -2.82
N HIS A 39 14.38 4.38 -1.53
CA HIS A 39 14.43 5.67 -0.87
C HIS A 39 15.52 6.58 -1.46
N GLU A 40 16.74 6.06 -1.66
CA GLU A 40 17.85 6.77 -2.30
C GLU A 40 17.50 7.23 -3.73
N ALA A 41 16.72 6.42 -4.47
CA ALA A 41 16.22 6.79 -5.79
C ALA A 41 15.15 7.90 -5.77
N GLY A 42 14.52 8.17 -4.62
CA GLY A 42 13.58 9.27 -4.41
C GLY A 42 12.23 8.89 -3.81
N ALA A 43 12.05 7.65 -3.32
CA ALA A 43 10.83 7.30 -2.59
C ALA A 43 10.83 7.96 -1.20
N ALA A 44 9.77 8.69 -0.88
CA ALA A 44 9.59 9.28 0.44
C ALA A 44 9.06 8.25 1.46
N ILE A 45 8.21 7.33 0.97
CA ILE A 45 7.52 6.31 1.76
C ILE A 45 7.88 4.94 1.20
N VAL A 46 8.12 3.97 2.07
CA VAL A 46 8.24 2.55 1.69
C VAL A 46 7.07 1.77 2.30
N HIS A 47 6.30 1.13 1.44
CA HIS A 47 5.20 0.23 1.83
C HIS A 47 5.71 -1.20 1.91
N LEU A 48 5.54 -1.81 3.09
CA LEU A 48 6.25 -3.01 3.49
C LEU A 48 5.30 -4.15 3.85
N HIS A 49 5.57 -5.28 3.22
CA HIS A 49 5.12 -6.61 3.59
C HIS A 49 6.35 -7.42 4.06
N VAL A 50 6.10 -8.57 4.70
CA VAL A 50 7.12 -9.60 4.92
C VAL A 50 6.70 -10.89 4.24
N ARG A 51 7.68 -11.73 3.95
CA ARG A 51 7.51 -13.04 3.33
C ARG A 51 8.16 -14.10 4.17
N ASP A 52 7.68 -15.32 4.09
CA ASP A 52 8.34 -16.48 4.65
C ASP A 52 9.72 -16.65 3.97
N PRO A 53 10.84 -16.60 4.71
CA PRO A 53 12.17 -16.64 4.12
C PRO A 53 12.52 -17.95 3.39
N ALA A 54 11.84 -19.05 3.72
CA ALA A 54 12.10 -20.36 3.11
C ALA A 54 11.29 -20.57 1.83
N THR A 55 10.06 -20.05 1.77
CA THR A 55 9.12 -20.33 0.66
C THR A 55 8.83 -19.13 -0.23
N GLY A 56 9.08 -17.90 0.24
CA GLY A 56 8.70 -16.67 -0.46
C GLY A 56 7.20 -16.32 -0.36
N ALA A 57 6.39 -17.15 0.29
CA ALA A 57 4.97 -16.88 0.51
C ALA A 57 4.77 -15.62 1.36
N GLY A 58 3.67 -14.89 1.16
CA GLY A 58 3.32 -13.76 2.03
C GLY A 58 3.20 -14.22 3.49
N SER A 59 3.76 -13.45 4.43
CA SER A 59 3.70 -13.75 5.85
C SER A 59 3.21 -12.56 6.67
N ARG A 60 2.56 -12.86 7.79
CA ARG A 60 2.16 -11.90 8.83
C ARG A 60 2.89 -12.12 10.15
N ASP A 61 4.06 -12.76 10.10
CA ASP A 61 4.89 -12.99 11.27
C ASP A 61 5.44 -11.67 11.82
N ILE A 62 5.10 -11.37 13.08
CA ILE A 62 5.49 -10.14 13.77
C ILE A 62 7.01 -10.10 14.01
N GLY A 63 7.66 -11.24 14.22
CA GLY A 63 9.11 -11.39 14.28
C GLY A 63 9.80 -10.88 13.04
N LEU A 64 9.31 -11.27 11.86
CA LEU A 64 9.87 -10.81 10.58
C LEU A 64 9.64 -9.32 10.36
N PHE A 65 8.46 -8.80 10.69
CA PHE A 65 8.21 -7.36 10.64
C PHE A 65 9.13 -6.59 11.59
N ARG A 66 9.35 -7.10 12.80
CA ARG A 66 10.23 -6.48 13.80
C ARG A 66 11.66 -6.43 13.29
N GLU A 67 12.17 -7.54 12.77
CA GLU A 67 13.50 -7.60 12.17
C GLU A 67 13.65 -6.58 11.03
N LEU A 68 12.71 -6.57 10.08
CA LEU A 68 12.70 -5.62 8.96
C LEU A 68 12.73 -4.16 9.44
N VAL A 69 11.83 -3.78 10.35
CA VAL A 69 11.75 -2.41 10.87
C VAL A 69 13.02 -2.03 11.64
N THR A 70 13.59 -2.96 12.43
CA THR A 70 14.86 -2.75 13.14
C THR A 70 16.01 -2.48 12.16
N ILE A 71 16.11 -3.25 11.07
CA ILE A 71 17.17 -3.05 10.07
C ILE A 71 17.03 -1.67 9.41
N ILE A 72 15.82 -1.32 8.95
CA ILE A 72 15.58 -0.03 8.27
C ILE A 72 15.90 1.14 9.22
N ARG A 73 15.30 1.17 10.42
CA ARG A 73 15.52 2.25 11.39
C ARG A 73 16.97 2.35 11.86
N GLY A 74 17.68 1.22 11.93
CA GLY A 74 19.10 1.19 12.28
C GLY A 74 20.02 1.79 11.23
N ARG A 75 19.58 1.89 9.97
CA ARG A 75 20.36 2.39 8.84
C ARG A 75 19.91 3.76 8.33
N ASN A 76 18.64 4.09 8.49
CA ASN A 76 18.05 5.32 7.97
C ASN A 76 16.86 5.77 8.85
N THR A 77 16.88 7.04 9.26
CA THR A 77 15.83 7.68 10.07
C THR A 77 14.91 8.59 9.24
N ASP A 78 15.19 8.73 7.95
CA ASP A 78 14.55 9.69 7.06
C ASP A 78 13.42 9.06 6.24
N VAL A 79 13.52 7.80 5.82
CA VAL A 79 12.46 7.11 5.09
C VAL A 79 11.21 6.94 5.96
N ILE A 80 10.03 7.19 5.40
CA ILE A 80 8.75 6.96 6.10
C ILE A 80 8.38 5.48 5.93
N ILE A 81 8.19 4.79 7.06
CA ILE A 81 7.74 3.39 7.06
C ILE A 81 6.21 3.34 7.04
N ASN A 82 5.67 2.67 6.03
CA ASN A 82 4.26 2.29 5.91
C ASN A 82 4.15 0.75 5.98
N LEU A 83 3.57 0.22 7.06
CA LEU A 83 3.37 -1.23 7.19
C LEU A 83 2.00 -1.63 6.67
N THR A 84 1.93 -2.75 5.96
CA THR A 84 0.65 -3.30 5.49
C THR A 84 -0.28 -3.68 6.65
N GLY A 85 -1.55 -3.25 6.57
CA GLY A 85 -2.67 -3.78 7.37
C GLY A 85 -3.58 -4.73 6.58
N GLY A 86 -3.21 -5.05 5.33
CA GLY A 86 -4.08 -5.76 4.39
C GLY A 86 -4.12 -7.28 4.56
N MET A 87 -3.12 -7.90 5.21
CA MET A 87 -3.11 -9.36 5.37
C MET A 87 -4.16 -9.87 6.37
N GLY A 88 -4.50 -11.16 6.31
CA GLY A 88 -5.48 -11.78 7.20
C GLY A 88 -6.95 -11.52 6.84
N GLY A 89 -7.24 -11.11 5.61
CA GLY A 89 -8.60 -10.90 5.11
C GLY A 89 -9.03 -11.84 3.97
N ALA A 90 -8.18 -12.78 3.54
CA ALA A 90 -8.47 -13.63 2.38
C ALA A 90 -9.31 -14.85 2.77
N ILE A 91 -10.46 -15.01 2.12
CA ILE A 91 -11.35 -16.17 2.27
C ILE A 91 -11.45 -16.87 0.92
N VAL A 92 -11.16 -18.16 0.91
CA VAL A 92 -11.44 -19.05 -0.21
C VAL A 92 -12.59 -19.96 0.21
N PHE A 93 -13.74 -19.82 -0.45
CA PHE A 93 -14.91 -20.64 -0.18
C PHE A 93 -14.78 -22.04 -0.77
N GLY A 94 -15.49 -23.00 -0.17
CA GLY A 94 -15.63 -24.36 -0.71
C GLY A 94 -16.40 -24.38 -2.03
N GLN A 95 -16.29 -25.49 -2.76
CA GLN A 95 -16.98 -25.68 -4.04
C GLN A 95 -18.36 -26.33 -3.87
N ASP A 96 -19.21 -26.15 -4.89
CA ASP A 96 -20.50 -26.81 -5.08
C ASP A 96 -21.45 -26.73 -3.86
N ASP A 97 -21.65 -27.86 -3.18
CA ASP A 97 -22.68 -28.05 -2.15
C ASP A 97 -22.24 -27.61 -0.74
N VAL A 98 -20.97 -27.25 -0.55
CA VAL A 98 -20.38 -26.89 0.76
C VAL A 98 -19.70 -25.51 0.75
N PRO A 99 -20.39 -24.43 0.33
CA PRO A 99 -19.76 -23.12 0.11
C PRO A 99 -19.16 -22.49 1.38
N LEU A 100 -19.55 -22.93 2.57
CA LEU A 100 -19.03 -22.40 3.84
C LEU A 100 -17.90 -23.24 4.44
N GLU A 101 -17.55 -24.37 3.82
CA GLU A 101 -16.32 -25.09 4.15
C GLU A 101 -15.15 -24.37 3.51
N PHE A 102 -14.40 -23.59 4.30
CA PHE A 102 -13.27 -22.82 3.78
C PHE A 102 -12.19 -23.73 3.19
N ALA A 103 -11.68 -23.34 2.03
CA ALA A 103 -10.66 -24.09 1.30
C ALA A 103 -9.24 -23.66 1.66
N GLU A 104 -8.26 -24.46 1.21
CA GLU A 104 -6.84 -24.14 1.27
C GLU A 104 -6.56 -22.75 0.65
N GLY A 105 -5.65 -21.99 1.27
CA GLY A 105 -5.38 -20.59 0.88
C GLY A 105 -6.21 -19.55 1.63
N THR A 106 -7.16 -19.96 2.48
CA THR A 106 -7.84 -19.04 3.41
C THR A 106 -6.88 -18.55 4.50
N ASP A 107 -6.66 -17.23 4.57
CA ASP A 107 -6.01 -16.51 5.67
C ASP A 107 -6.96 -15.38 6.12
N CYS A 108 -7.89 -15.72 7.00
CA CYS A 108 -8.88 -14.80 7.54
C CYS A 108 -8.84 -14.83 9.07
N ILE A 109 -8.34 -13.76 9.66
CA ILE A 109 -8.16 -13.61 11.11
C ILE A 109 -8.87 -12.36 11.63
N GLY A 110 -9.14 -12.34 12.93
CA GLY A 110 -9.86 -11.23 13.57
C GLY A 110 -9.10 -9.89 13.46
N PRO A 111 -9.83 -8.75 13.51
CA PRO A 111 -9.28 -7.42 13.26
C PRO A 111 -8.13 -7.02 14.21
N HIS A 112 -8.14 -7.51 15.45
CA HIS A 112 -7.04 -7.25 16.40
C HIS A 112 -5.74 -7.92 15.98
N GLU A 113 -5.79 -9.17 15.53
CA GLU A 113 -4.60 -9.92 15.14
C GLU A 113 -4.04 -9.38 13.81
N ARG A 114 -4.91 -8.94 12.89
CA ARG A 114 -4.52 -8.34 11.60
C ARG A 114 -3.62 -7.11 11.71
N VAL A 115 -3.78 -6.33 12.78
CA VAL A 115 -3.05 -5.06 12.97
C VAL A 115 -2.05 -5.11 14.13
N LYS A 116 -1.82 -6.30 14.70
CA LYS A 116 -1.03 -6.44 15.92
C LYS A 116 0.41 -6.00 15.74
N HIS A 117 1.05 -6.33 14.61
CA HIS A 117 2.40 -5.86 14.28
C HIS A 117 2.47 -4.34 14.15
N ILE A 118 1.43 -3.70 13.61
CA ILE A 118 1.38 -2.23 13.50
C ILE A 118 1.29 -1.58 14.87
N VAL A 119 0.41 -2.10 15.75
CA VAL A 119 0.25 -1.57 17.11
C VAL A 119 1.53 -1.78 17.93
N GLU A 120 2.22 -2.91 17.74
CA GLU A 120 3.46 -3.21 18.46
C GLU A 120 4.65 -2.38 17.96
N LEU A 121 4.86 -2.31 16.64
CA LEU A 121 6.05 -1.71 16.04
C LEU A 121 5.93 -0.19 15.83
N ARG A 122 4.70 0.33 15.88
CA ARG A 122 4.32 1.74 15.79
C ARG A 122 5.03 2.47 14.65
N PRO A 123 4.78 2.08 13.38
CA PRO A 123 5.26 2.84 12.24
C PRO A 123 4.63 4.25 12.21
N GLU A 124 5.15 5.12 11.34
CA GLU A 124 4.51 6.43 11.12
C GLU A 124 3.15 6.25 10.43
N MET A 125 3.09 5.31 9.50
CA MET A 125 1.92 5.00 8.69
C MET A 125 1.66 3.51 8.63
N ALA A 126 0.42 3.15 8.34
CA ALA A 126 0.06 1.79 7.95
C ALA A 126 -1.09 1.82 6.96
N SER A 127 -1.09 0.89 6.00
CA SER A 127 -2.19 0.76 5.05
C SER A 127 -3.43 0.20 5.75
N LEU A 128 -4.61 0.63 5.31
CA LEU A 128 -5.90 0.17 5.81
C LEU A 128 -6.84 -0.04 4.63
N ASP A 129 -7.01 -1.30 4.24
CA ASP A 129 -7.94 -1.70 3.19
C ASP A 129 -9.37 -1.49 3.66
N ILE A 130 -10.08 -0.64 2.94
CA ILE A 130 -11.45 -0.30 3.26
C ILE A 130 -12.39 -1.28 2.57
N GLY A 131 -13.28 -1.90 3.32
CA GLY A 131 -14.36 -2.71 2.77
C GLY A 131 -13.95 -4.12 2.33
N SER A 132 -14.96 -4.87 1.89
CA SER A 132 -14.82 -6.23 1.39
C SER A 132 -15.05 -6.25 -0.12
N MET A 133 -14.33 -7.10 -0.84
CA MET A 133 -14.49 -7.24 -2.29
C MET A 133 -13.96 -8.57 -2.80
N ASN A 134 -14.33 -8.95 -4.02
CA ASN A 134 -13.69 -10.07 -4.69
C ASN A 134 -12.27 -9.68 -5.12
N VAL A 135 -11.32 -10.59 -4.94
CA VAL A 135 -9.94 -10.47 -5.42
C VAL A 135 -9.62 -11.76 -6.17
N GLY A 136 -9.79 -11.72 -7.49
CA GLY A 136 -9.78 -12.94 -8.29
C GLY A 136 -10.87 -13.91 -7.81
N ASP A 137 -10.47 -15.14 -7.51
CA ASP A 137 -11.41 -16.20 -7.09
C ASP A 137 -11.54 -16.29 -5.56
N SER A 138 -10.98 -15.33 -4.82
CA SER A 138 -11.09 -15.21 -3.36
C SER A 138 -11.93 -14.00 -2.96
N LEU A 139 -12.49 -14.04 -1.75
CA LEU A 139 -13.11 -12.88 -1.10
C LEU A 139 -12.08 -12.22 -0.17
N TYR A 140 -11.89 -10.93 -0.33
CA TYR A 140 -11.25 -10.10 0.67
C TYR A 140 -12.30 -9.58 1.66
N ALA A 141 -12.15 -9.90 2.94
CA ALA A 141 -13.12 -9.64 3.98
C ALA A 141 -12.60 -8.59 4.99
N THR A 142 -13.18 -7.39 4.91
CA THR A 142 -13.07 -6.37 5.96
C THR A 142 -14.43 -5.73 6.16
N THR A 143 -15.22 -6.29 7.08
CA THR A 143 -16.55 -5.75 7.40
C THR A 143 -16.45 -4.35 8.00
N PRO A 144 -17.48 -3.50 7.89
CA PRO A 144 -17.50 -2.20 8.57
C PRO A 144 -17.24 -2.28 10.07
N THR A 145 -17.66 -3.35 10.74
CA THR A 145 -17.39 -3.56 12.18
C THR A 145 -15.93 -3.82 12.46
N TRP A 146 -15.28 -4.69 11.67
CA TRP A 146 -13.85 -4.96 11.79
C TRP A 146 -13.02 -3.71 11.51
N LEU A 147 -13.42 -2.96 10.49
CA LEU A 147 -12.74 -1.74 10.10
C LEU A 147 -12.78 -0.66 11.19
N ARG A 148 -13.91 -0.54 11.91
CA ARG A 148 -14.03 0.32 13.10
C ARG A 148 -13.04 -0.08 14.19
N THR A 149 -12.90 -1.38 14.46
CA THR A 149 -11.92 -1.90 15.40
C THR A 149 -10.49 -1.58 14.97
N MET A 150 -10.14 -1.83 13.72
CA MET A 150 -8.79 -1.55 13.19
C MET A 150 -8.48 -0.05 13.22
N ALA A 151 -9.44 0.80 12.83
CA ALA A 151 -9.30 2.26 12.89
C ALA A 151 -9.07 2.75 14.33
N ASP A 152 -9.79 2.21 15.32
CA ASP A 152 -9.56 2.53 16.72
C ASP A 152 -8.16 2.13 17.19
N GLN A 153 -7.66 0.96 16.77
CA GLN A 153 -6.30 0.51 17.08
C GLN A 153 -5.25 1.48 16.53
N TYR A 154 -5.40 1.91 15.26
CA TYR A 154 -4.48 2.89 14.65
C TYR A 154 -4.53 4.23 15.37
N LYS A 155 -5.74 4.74 15.65
CA LYS A 155 -5.94 6.00 16.39
C LYS A 155 -5.28 5.94 17.77
N ASN A 156 -5.50 4.88 18.53
CA ASN A 156 -4.93 4.69 19.87
C ASN A 156 -3.40 4.55 19.82
N ALA A 157 -2.87 3.91 18.79
CA ALA A 157 -1.43 3.80 18.58
C ALA A 157 -0.78 5.07 17.98
N SER A 158 -1.60 6.05 17.54
CA SER A 158 -1.20 7.26 16.82
C SER A 158 -0.47 6.95 15.50
N ILE A 159 -1.07 6.05 14.73
CA ILE A 159 -0.65 5.66 13.38
C ILE A 159 -1.52 6.42 12.38
N LEU A 160 -0.92 7.01 11.35
CA LEU A 160 -1.68 7.60 10.25
C LEU A 160 -2.09 6.49 9.26
N PRO A 161 -3.39 6.21 9.07
CA PRO A 161 -3.80 5.25 8.05
C PRO A 161 -3.62 5.82 6.64
N GLU A 162 -3.01 5.02 5.77
CA GLU A 162 -3.20 5.14 4.32
C GLU A 162 -4.47 4.37 3.94
N ILE A 163 -5.47 5.08 3.43
CA ILE A 163 -6.83 4.57 3.20
C ILE A 163 -6.90 3.98 1.79
N GLU A 164 -6.75 2.67 1.70
CA GLU A 164 -6.72 1.93 0.45
C GLU A 164 -8.16 1.68 -0.03
N VAL A 165 -8.54 2.32 -1.13
CA VAL A 165 -9.88 2.23 -1.72
C VAL A 165 -9.80 1.60 -3.10
N PHE A 166 -10.58 0.54 -3.29
CA PHE A 166 -10.57 -0.28 -4.49
C PHE A 166 -11.83 -0.09 -5.34
N GLU A 167 -12.82 0.64 -4.83
CA GLU A 167 -14.06 1.02 -5.50
C GLU A 167 -14.73 2.23 -4.79
N LEU A 168 -15.87 2.71 -5.29
CA LEU A 168 -16.52 3.95 -4.83
C LEU A 168 -17.19 3.83 -3.45
N GLY A 169 -17.83 2.71 -3.13
CA GLY A 169 -18.42 2.42 -1.83
C GLY A 169 -17.38 2.39 -0.69
N HIS A 170 -16.13 2.01 -0.97
CA HIS A 170 -15.02 2.07 -0.03
C HIS A 170 -14.75 3.53 0.35
N ILE A 171 -14.85 4.47 -0.60
CA ILE A 171 -14.73 5.91 -0.32
C ILE A 171 -15.89 6.38 0.59
N GLU A 172 -17.11 5.90 0.36
CA GLU A 172 -18.26 6.23 1.22
C GLU A 172 -18.12 5.66 2.64
N LEU A 173 -17.59 4.44 2.77
CA LEU A 173 -17.29 3.84 4.06
C LEU A 173 -16.17 4.60 4.79
N ALA A 174 -15.12 5.03 4.08
CA ALA A 174 -14.07 5.86 4.65
C ALA A 174 -14.63 7.22 5.13
N LYS A 175 -15.50 7.88 4.35
CA LYS A 175 -16.22 9.10 4.78
C LYS A 175 -17.05 8.86 6.03
N GLN A 176 -17.69 7.70 6.16
CA GLN A 176 -18.42 7.33 7.36
C GLN A 176 -17.50 7.22 8.58
N LEU A 177 -16.33 6.59 8.46
CA LEU A 177 -15.36 6.50 9.56
C LEU A 177 -14.79 7.87 9.99
N ILE A 178 -14.62 8.78 9.03
CA ILE A 178 -14.26 10.18 9.30
C ILE A 178 -15.38 10.87 10.10
N ARG A 179 -16.64 10.73 9.68
CA ARG A 179 -17.80 11.28 10.42
C ARG A 179 -17.92 10.71 11.83
N GLU A 180 -17.57 9.44 12.01
CA GLU A 180 -17.52 8.78 13.32
C GLU A 180 -16.32 9.21 14.18
N GLY A 181 -15.41 10.04 13.65
CA GLY A 181 -14.22 10.52 14.37
C GLY A 181 -13.20 9.42 14.68
N ARG A 182 -13.28 8.28 13.98
CA ARG A 182 -12.37 7.12 14.15
C ARG A 182 -11.07 7.31 13.38
N ILE A 183 -11.14 8.04 12.28
CA ILE A 183 -10.02 8.35 11.40
C ILE A 183 -9.96 9.88 11.23
N PRO A 184 -8.77 10.52 11.21
CA PRO A 184 -8.66 11.97 11.07
C PRO A 184 -9.20 12.48 9.74
N GLN A 185 -9.51 13.78 9.63
CA GLN A 185 -10.12 14.36 8.42
C GLN A 185 -9.10 14.54 7.27
N THR A 186 -7.84 14.81 7.59
CA THR A 186 -6.71 14.87 6.65
C THR A 186 -6.07 13.51 6.56
N LEU A 187 -6.32 12.81 5.44
CA LEU A 187 -5.84 11.46 5.20
C LEU A 187 -5.16 11.37 3.86
N LEU A 188 -4.27 10.38 3.76
CA LEU A 188 -3.80 9.85 2.49
C LEU A 188 -4.80 8.78 2.03
N PHE A 189 -5.56 9.06 0.98
CA PHE A 189 -6.33 8.06 0.25
C PHE A 189 -5.47 7.45 -0.86
N GLN A 190 -5.47 6.14 -1.00
CA GLN A 190 -4.80 5.47 -2.12
C GLN A 190 -5.86 4.83 -3.02
N LEU A 191 -5.89 5.28 -4.28
CA LEU A 191 -6.78 4.75 -5.30
C LEU A 191 -6.12 3.50 -5.92
N CYS A 192 -6.62 2.33 -5.54
CA CYS A 192 -6.08 1.04 -5.93
C CYS A 192 -6.74 0.56 -7.23
N LEU A 193 -6.02 0.59 -8.35
CA LEU A 193 -6.61 0.31 -9.65
C LEU A 193 -6.00 -0.92 -10.33
N GLY A 194 -6.85 -1.71 -10.98
CA GLY A 194 -6.44 -2.87 -11.77
C GLY A 194 -6.37 -4.18 -10.99
N VAL A 195 -6.71 -4.19 -9.70
CA VAL A 195 -6.96 -5.44 -8.96
C VAL A 195 -8.12 -6.18 -9.62
N LYS A 196 -7.96 -7.48 -9.86
CA LYS A 196 -8.93 -8.30 -10.60
C LYS A 196 -10.30 -8.25 -9.93
N TYR A 197 -11.30 -7.77 -10.68
CA TYR A 197 -12.70 -7.53 -10.27
C TYR A 197 -12.97 -6.32 -9.38
N ALA A 198 -11.97 -5.49 -9.12
CA ALA A 198 -12.13 -4.17 -8.49
C ALA A 198 -12.18 -3.04 -9.54
N ALA A 199 -12.01 -1.79 -9.11
CA ALA A 199 -11.90 -0.64 -10.01
C ALA A 199 -10.80 -0.86 -11.08
N PRO A 200 -11.12 -0.77 -12.38
CA PRO A 200 -10.14 -0.97 -13.43
C PRO A 200 -9.17 0.21 -13.55
N ALA A 201 -7.94 -0.06 -14.00
CA ALA A 201 -6.92 0.95 -14.25
C ALA A 201 -7.19 1.74 -15.54
N THR A 202 -8.16 2.65 -15.49
CA THR A 202 -8.50 3.57 -16.59
C THR A 202 -8.53 5.03 -16.13
N PRO A 203 -8.27 6.00 -17.02
CA PRO A 203 -8.39 7.41 -16.69
C PRO A 203 -9.77 7.81 -16.15
N ASP A 204 -10.85 7.28 -16.73
CA ASP A 204 -12.23 7.58 -16.32
C ASP A 204 -12.53 7.06 -14.91
N THR A 205 -12.08 5.85 -14.60
CA THR A 205 -12.23 5.27 -13.25
C THR A 205 -11.46 6.08 -12.22
N MET A 206 -10.20 6.44 -12.49
CA MET A 206 -9.43 7.28 -11.56
C MET A 206 -10.09 8.65 -11.36
N LEU A 207 -10.60 9.27 -12.43
CA LEU A 207 -11.33 10.54 -12.35
C LEU A 207 -12.56 10.42 -11.45
N ALA A 208 -13.37 9.37 -11.65
CA ALA A 208 -14.57 9.13 -10.86
C ALA A 208 -14.24 8.95 -9.38
N MET A 209 -13.26 8.11 -9.06
CA MET A 209 -12.82 7.88 -7.67
C MET A 209 -12.23 9.15 -7.05
N ARG A 210 -11.36 9.87 -7.77
CA ARG A 210 -10.81 11.16 -7.32
C ARG A 210 -11.91 12.16 -6.99
N ASN A 211 -12.94 12.28 -7.84
CA ASN A 211 -14.04 13.22 -7.63
C ASN A 211 -14.96 12.81 -6.46
N ALA A 212 -14.94 11.54 -6.07
CA ALA A 212 -15.66 11.07 -4.90
C ALA A 212 -14.91 11.34 -3.58
N LEU A 213 -13.62 11.68 -3.59
CA LEU A 213 -12.85 11.94 -2.38
C LEU A 213 -13.36 13.18 -1.61
N PRO A 214 -13.14 13.25 -0.29
CA PRO A 214 -13.30 14.49 0.47
C PRO A 214 -12.47 15.64 -0.13
N ALA A 215 -12.99 16.87 -0.10
CA ALA A 215 -12.37 18.02 -0.77
C ALA A 215 -10.91 18.31 -0.39
N ASN A 216 -10.53 18.00 0.84
CA ASN A 216 -9.18 18.23 1.38
C ASN A 216 -8.35 16.95 1.56
N ALA A 217 -8.73 15.86 0.88
CA ALA A 217 -7.98 14.62 0.93
C ALA A 217 -6.62 14.77 0.23
N VAL A 218 -5.56 14.35 0.91
CA VAL A 218 -4.31 13.99 0.22
C VAL A 218 -4.57 12.63 -0.41
N TRP A 219 -4.15 12.43 -1.66
CA TRP A 219 -4.37 11.15 -2.30
C TRP A 219 -3.21 10.73 -3.19
N ALA A 220 -3.07 9.43 -3.37
CA ALA A 220 -2.18 8.78 -4.31
C ALA A 220 -2.97 7.80 -5.18
N GLY A 221 -2.42 7.40 -6.31
CA GLY A 221 -2.99 6.36 -7.15
C GLY A 221 -1.91 5.46 -7.74
N PHE A 222 -2.25 4.19 -7.93
CA PHE A 222 -1.40 3.23 -8.63
C PHE A 222 -2.21 2.36 -9.59
N GLY A 223 -1.51 1.72 -10.51
CA GLY A 223 -2.03 0.67 -11.37
C GLY A 223 -1.14 -0.56 -11.32
N LEU A 224 -1.70 -1.73 -11.60
CA LEU A 224 -0.94 -2.98 -11.64
C LEU A 224 -0.26 -3.25 -12.99
N GLY A 225 0.88 -3.93 -12.94
CA GLY A 225 1.64 -4.38 -14.09
C GLY A 225 2.00 -3.25 -15.05
N ALA A 226 1.70 -3.45 -16.34
CA ALA A 226 1.96 -2.46 -17.39
C ALA A 226 1.26 -1.10 -17.16
N MET A 227 0.24 -1.04 -16.29
CA MET A 227 -0.47 0.19 -15.96
C MET A 227 0.16 0.99 -14.82
N GLN A 228 1.22 0.51 -14.17
CA GLN A 228 1.87 1.22 -13.05
C GLN A 228 2.30 2.65 -13.41
N LEU A 229 3.15 2.81 -14.44
CA LEU A 229 3.65 4.14 -14.84
C LEU A 229 2.57 5.01 -15.51
N PRO A 230 1.68 4.48 -16.38
CA PRO A 230 0.54 5.24 -16.89
C PRO A 230 -0.36 5.80 -15.78
N MET A 231 -0.73 4.99 -14.78
CA MET A 231 -1.58 5.45 -13.67
C MET A 231 -0.84 6.40 -12.72
N ALA A 232 0.46 6.20 -12.48
CA ALA A 232 1.27 7.17 -11.73
C ALA A 232 1.26 8.55 -12.43
N SER A 233 1.43 8.59 -13.76
CA SER A 233 1.36 9.84 -14.53
C SER A 233 -0.02 10.49 -14.41
N GLN A 234 -1.08 9.70 -14.57
CA GLN A 234 -2.47 10.16 -14.48
C GLN A 234 -2.76 10.76 -13.10
N ALA A 235 -2.28 10.13 -12.03
CA ALA A 235 -2.45 10.62 -10.66
C ALA A 235 -1.82 12.01 -10.52
N VAL A 236 -0.57 12.21 -10.96
CA VAL A 236 0.09 13.53 -10.92
C VAL A 236 -0.68 14.56 -11.74
N LEU A 237 -1.14 14.23 -12.94
CA LEU A 237 -1.93 15.15 -13.77
C LEU A 237 -3.22 15.61 -13.05
N MET A 238 -3.85 14.72 -12.29
CA MET A 238 -5.07 14.97 -11.52
C MET A 238 -4.84 15.59 -10.13
N GLY A 239 -3.58 15.84 -9.74
CA GLY A 239 -3.27 16.47 -8.45
C GLY A 239 -2.95 15.50 -7.32
N GLY A 240 -2.77 14.21 -7.60
CA GLY A 240 -2.39 13.18 -6.64
C GLY A 240 -0.88 12.97 -6.51
N ASN A 241 -0.53 12.01 -5.66
CA ASN A 241 0.80 11.45 -5.45
C ASN A 241 0.89 10.06 -6.10
N ILE A 242 2.07 9.44 -6.10
CA ILE A 242 2.29 8.21 -6.87
C ILE A 242 2.82 7.07 -6.02
N ARG A 243 2.40 5.86 -6.38
CA ARG A 243 2.95 4.60 -5.87
C ARG A 243 3.48 3.76 -7.01
N VAL A 244 4.67 3.18 -6.82
CA VAL A 244 5.34 2.23 -7.71
C VAL A 244 6.02 1.14 -6.90
N GLY A 245 6.62 0.16 -7.55
CA GLY A 245 7.39 -0.90 -6.88
C GLY A 245 7.03 -2.30 -7.38
N LEU A 246 7.82 -3.28 -6.95
CA LEU A 246 7.72 -4.67 -7.40
C LEU A 246 6.48 -5.39 -6.90
N GLU A 247 5.87 -4.92 -5.82
CA GLU A 247 4.56 -5.38 -5.38
C GLU A 247 3.50 -5.24 -6.48
N ASP A 248 3.57 -4.13 -7.22
CA ASP A 248 2.54 -3.77 -8.19
C ASP A 248 2.95 -4.12 -9.64
N ASN A 249 4.26 -4.18 -9.95
CA ASN A 249 4.78 -4.42 -11.30
C ASN A 249 6.22 -4.94 -11.30
N LEU A 250 6.48 -6.03 -12.04
CA LEU A 250 7.81 -6.64 -12.13
C LEU A 250 8.70 -6.09 -13.26
N TYR A 251 8.17 -5.25 -14.15
CA TYR A 251 8.82 -4.90 -15.42
C TYR A 251 9.14 -3.41 -15.53
N LEU A 252 10.36 -3.07 -15.93
CA LEU A 252 10.76 -1.70 -16.22
C LEU A 252 10.17 -1.23 -17.55
N GLU A 253 10.15 -2.14 -18.51
CA GLU A 253 9.56 -2.03 -19.85
C GLU A 253 9.24 -3.44 -20.35
N HIS A 254 8.65 -3.54 -21.55
CA HIS A 254 8.20 -4.83 -22.07
C HIS A 254 9.36 -5.86 -22.11
N GLY A 255 9.22 -6.93 -21.31
CA GLY A 255 10.21 -8.02 -21.24
C GLY A 255 11.46 -7.73 -20.39
N VAL A 256 11.61 -6.53 -19.83
CA VAL A 256 12.78 -6.17 -19.00
C VAL A 256 12.34 -6.10 -17.54
N LEU A 257 12.86 -7.00 -16.71
CA LEU A 257 12.58 -7.02 -15.28
C LEU A 257 13.20 -5.80 -14.58
N ALA A 258 12.52 -5.31 -13.54
CA ALA A 258 12.95 -4.14 -12.77
C ALA A 258 13.47 -4.50 -11.38
N THR A 259 14.21 -3.57 -10.78
CA THR A 259 14.34 -3.42 -9.33
C THR A 259 13.42 -2.30 -8.82
N ASN A 260 13.14 -2.25 -7.51
CA ASN A 260 12.37 -1.16 -6.91
C ASN A 260 13.02 0.22 -7.18
N ALA A 261 14.33 0.34 -7.00
CA ALA A 261 15.07 1.58 -7.27
C ALA A 261 14.93 2.06 -8.73
N GLN A 262 14.94 1.14 -9.70
CA GLN A 262 14.73 1.47 -11.11
C GLN A 262 13.30 1.98 -11.38
N LEU A 263 12.28 1.37 -10.77
CA LEU A 263 10.89 1.83 -10.89
C LEU A 263 10.72 3.23 -10.29
N VAL A 264 11.28 3.47 -9.10
CA VAL A 264 11.25 4.79 -8.46
C VAL A 264 11.99 5.82 -9.31
N ALA A 265 13.21 5.54 -9.76
CA ALA A 265 13.99 6.47 -10.58
C ALA A 265 13.28 6.80 -11.90
N LYS A 266 12.65 5.81 -12.55
CA LYS A 266 11.88 6.01 -13.78
C LYS A 266 10.63 6.86 -13.51
N ALA A 267 9.90 6.58 -12.43
CA ALA A 267 8.70 7.34 -12.07
C ALA A 267 9.03 8.78 -11.69
N ARG A 268 10.09 9.00 -10.90
CA ARG A 268 10.63 10.32 -10.56
C ARG A 268 10.98 11.13 -11.80
N ARG A 269 11.80 10.58 -12.69
CA ARG A 269 12.18 11.26 -13.94
C ARG A 269 10.95 11.65 -14.75
N MET A 270 10.02 10.72 -14.93
CA MET A 270 8.79 10.94 -15.69
C MET A 270 7.96 12.12 -15.15
N VAL A 271 7.83 12.26 -13.82
CA VAL A 271 7.07 13.38 -13.24
C VAL A 271 7.85 14.69 -13.21
N GLU A 272 9.17 14.63 -13.07
CA GLU A 272 10.06 15.78 -13.17
C GLU A 272 10.09 16.35 -14.60
N ASP A 273 10.11 15.49 -15.62
CA ASP A 273 10.01 15.87 -17.04
C ASP A 273 8.67 16.56 -17.37
N MET A 274 7.59 16.26 -16.62
CA MET A 274 6.31 16.99 -16.71
C MET A 274 6.32 18.34 -15.97
N GLY A 275 7.43 18.71 -15.31
CA GLY A 275 7.59 19.95 -14.58
C GLY A 275 7.08 19.91 -13.13
N ALA A 276 7.09 18.74 -12.49
CA ALA A 276 6.94 18.59 -11.04
C ALA A 276 8.31 18.53 -10.34
N LYS A 277 8.32 18.64 -9.02
CA LYS A 277 9.48 18.33 -8.18
C LYS A 277 9.08 17.29 -7.14
N VAL A 278 9.73 16.12 -7.14
CA VAL A 278 9.42 15.09 -6.14
C VAL A 278 9.84 15.54 -4.75
N LEU A 279 8.94 15.38 -3.77
CA LEU A 279 9.21 15.71 -2.37
C LEU A 279 10.19 14.73 -1.73
N SER A 280 11.06 15.27 -0.86
CA SER A 280 11.87 14.45 0.03
C SER A 280 11.00 13.76 1.09
N ALA A 281 11.55 12.78 1.81
CA ALA A 281 10.83 12.16 2.92
C ALA A 281 10.52 13.16 4.05
N SER A 282 11.45 14.08 4.36
CA SER A 282 11.23 15.16 5.33
C SER A 282 10.09 16.10 4.91
N ASP A 283 10.06 16.54 3.65
CA ASP A 283 8.98 17.40 3.14
C ASP A 283 7.64 16.65 3.11
N THR A 284 7.68 15.35 2.80
CA THR A 284 6.49 14.48 2.81
C THR A 284 5.95 14.32 4.24
N ARG A 285 6.81 14.16 5.24
CA ARG A 285 6.40 14.16 6.66
C ARG A 285 5.68 15.44 7.02
N ALA A 286 6.22 16.59 6.63
CA ALA A 286 5.59 17.88 6.88
C ALA A 286 4.22 17.99 6.17
N ALA A 287 4.15 17.59 4.89
CA ALA A 287 2.91 17.60 4.11
C ALA A 287 1.82 16.69 4.70
N LEU A 288 2.21 15.55 5.28
CA LEU A 288 1.31 14.59 5.92
C LEU A 288 1.14 14.83 7.44
N SER A 289 1.78 15.86 7.99
CA SER A 289 1.78 16.15 9.45
C SER A 289 2.23 14.96 10.30
N LEU A 290 3.19 14.17 9.80
CA LEU A 290 3.76 13.03 10.49
C LEU A 290 4.81 13.47 11.52
N LYS A 291 4.88 12.73 12.62
CA LYS A 291 5.93 12.87 13.63
C LYS A 291 6.98 11.78 13.40
N PRO A 292 8.28 12.12 13.34
CA PRO A 292 9.33 11.11 13.27
C PRO A 292 9.19 10.07 14.37
N ARG A 293 9.36 8.79 14.02
CA ARG A 293 9.38 7.67 14.98
C ARG A 293 10.78 7.09 15.01
N SER A 294 11.43 7.18 16.17
CA SER A 294 12.68 6.49 16.49
C SER A 294 12.47 4.98 16.60
#